data_AF-A0A358XUU9-F1
#
_entry.id   AF-A0A358XUU9-F1
#
_cell.length_a   1.000
_cell.length_b   1.000
_cell.length_c   1.000
_cell.angle_alpha   90.00
_cell.angle_beta   90.00
_cell.angle_gamma   90.00
#
_symmetry.space_group_name_H-M   'P 1'
#
loop_
_entity.id
_entity.type
_entity.pdbx_description
1 polymer ?
#
loop_
_entity_poly.entity_id
_entity_poly.type
_entity_poly.pdbx_seq_one_letter_code
_entity_poly.pdbx_strand_id
1 'polypeptide(L)'
;PKVALAILSGMEAEEFVRTVRDNDLSALVKMPGIGKKTAERLLVEMRDRLSDWNGSEGVSSTDATPHSASFLSKEAETALQSLGFKPQQASRAVASVLESEPEIADSETLIRLALKGML
;
A
#
# COMPACT_ATOMS: atom_id res chain seq x y z
N PRO A 1 1.41 -16.13 -15.10
CA PRO A 1 0.45 -15.05 -14.80
C PRO A 1 -0.76 -14.99 -15.76
N LYS A 2 -1.51 -16.09 -15.95
CA LYS A 2 -2.71 -16.07 -16.83
C LYS A 2 -3.94 -15.50 -16.13
N VAL A 3 -4.13 -15.83 -14.85
CA VAL A 3 -5.29 -15.41 -14.06
C VAL A 3 -5.29 -13.90 -13.82
N ALA A 4 -4.16 -13.32 -13.40
CA ALA A 4 -4.05 -11.86 -13.19
C ALA A 4 -4.32 -11.06 -14.48
N LEU A 5 -3.81 -11.55 -15.62
CA LEU A 5 -4.01 -10.92 -16.92
C LEU A 5 -5.47 -11.03 -17.37
N ALA A 6 -6.12 -12.18 -17.13
CA ALA A 6 -7.55 -12.37 -17.37
C ALA A 6 -8.42 -11.44 -16.51
N ILE A 7 -8.02 -11.19 -15.26
CA ILE A 7 -8.71 -10.24 -14.37
C ILE A 7 -8.61 -8.82 -14.93
N LEU A 8 -7.40 -8.34 -15.18
CA LEU A 8 -7.18 -6.97 -15.68
C LEU A 8 -7.62 -6.75 -17.13
N SER A 9 -7.89 -7.83 -17.88
CA SER A 9 -8.52 -7.77 -19.21
C SER A 9 -10.04 -7.80 -19.15
N GLY A 10 -10.61 -8.25 -18.03
CA GLY A 10 -12.06 -8.42 -17.85
C GLY A 10 -12.72 -7.31 -17.03
N MET A 11 -11.97 -6.62 -16.18
CA MET A 11 -12.43 -5.51 -15.35
C MET A 11 -11.29 -4.52 -15.06
N GLU A 12 -11.65 -3.26 -14.83
CA GLU A 12 -10.68 -2.25 -14.43
C GLU A 12 -10.16 -2.53 -13.00
N ALA A 13 -8.96 -2.04 -12.68
CA ALA A 13 -8.37 -2.24 -11.36
C ALA A 13 -9.27 -1.66 -10.24
N GLU A 14 -9.91 -0.51 -10.48
CA GLU A 14 -10.83 0.09 -9.52
C GLU A 14 -12.10 -0.76 -9.33
N GLU A 15 -12.61 -1.34 -10.41
CA GLU A 15 -13.76 -2.25 -10.37
C GLU A 15 -13.43 -3.55 -9.63
N PHE A 16 -12.21 -4.09 -9.81
CA PHE A 16 -11.73 -5.23 -9.03
C PHE A 16 -11.67 -4.92 -7.54
N VAL A 17 -11.17 -3.73 -7.17
CA VAL A 17 -11.09 -3.29 -5.77
C VAL A 17 -12.48 -3.19 -5.15
N ARG A 18 -13.46 -2.64 -5.88
CA ARG A 18 -14.86 -2.61 -5.44
C ARG A 18 -15.43 -4.01 -5.26
N THR A 19 -15.23 -4.89 -6.24
CA THR A 19 -15.64 -6.30 -6.21
C THR A 19 -15.11 -7.03 -4.96
N VAL A 20 -13.83 -6.80 -4.61
CA VAL A 20 -13.20 -7.37 -3.42
C VAL A 20 -13.80 -6.80 -2.14
N ARG A 21 -14.04 -5.49 -2.08
CA ARG A 21 -14.64 -4.82 -0.90
C ARG A 21 -16.09 -5.24 -0.67
N ASP A 22 -16.85 -5.40 -1.74
CA ASP A 22 -18.26 -5.78 -1.70
C ASP A 22 -18.45 -7.30 -1.51
N ASN A 23 -17.36 -8.06 -1.43
CA ASN A 23 -17.36 -9.52 -1.34
C ASN A 23 -18.14 -10.20 -2.49
N ASP A 24 -18.11 -9.61 -3.69
CA ASP A 24 -18.82 -10.18 -4.85
C ASP A 24 -18.03 -11.33 -5.47
N LEU A 25 -18.20 -12.51 -4.86
CA LEU A 25 -17.63 -13.76 -5.34
C LEU A 25 -18.15 -14.15 -6.74
N SER A 26 -19.38 -13.75 -7.08
CA SER A 26 -20.02 -14.15 -8.34
C SER A 26 -19.34 -13.48 -9.53
N ALA A 27 -18.93 -12.21 -9.38
CA ALA A 27 -18.15 -11.50 -10.38
C ALA A 27 -16.80 -12.18 -10.63
N LEU A 28 -16.10 -12.61 -9.57
CA LEU A 28 -14.80 -13.29 -9.69
C LEU A 28 -14.90 -14.66 -10.39
N VAL A 29 -15.94 -15.45 -10.09
CA VAL A 29 -16.14 -16.79 -10.67
C VAL A 29 -16.53 -16.76 -12.15
N LYS A 30 -17.15 -15.66 -12.62
CA LYS A 30 -17.50 -15.49 -14.04
C LYS A 30 -16.26 -15.30 -14.93
N MET A 31 -15.10 -15.01 -14.36
CA MET A 31 -13.88 -14.79 -15.12
C MET A 31 -13.27 -16.10 -15.65
N PRO A 32 -12.76 -16.11 -16.89
CA PRO A 32 -12.22 -17.31 -17.50
C PRO A 32 -10.99 -17.82 -16.74
N GLY A 33 -11.07 -19.05 -16.23
CA GLY A 33 -9.99 -19.68 -15.47
C GLY A 33 -10.02 -19.44 -13.95
N ILE A 34 -11.07 -18.78 -13.42
CA ILE A 34 -11.28 -18.63 -11.98
C ILE A 34 -12.46 -19.50 -11.54
N GLY A 35 -12.16 -20.62 -10.87
CA GLY A 35 -13.18 -21.45 -10.24
C GLY A 35 -13.59 -20.94 -8.85
N LYS A 36 -14.70 -21.45 -8.30
CA LYS A 36 -15.24 -21.06 -6.98
C LYS A 36 -14.19 -21.05 -5.86
N LYS A 37 -13.42 -22.13 -5.71
CA LYS A 37 -12.38 -22.23 -4.67
C LYS A 37 -11.26 -21.21 -4.85
N THR A 38 -10.88 -20.93 -6.09
CA THR A 38 -9.87 -19.91 -6.41
C THR A 38 -10.39 -18.51 -6.14
N ALA A 39 -11.65 -18.23 -6.51
CA ALA A 39 -12.30 -16.96 -6.23
C ALA A 39 -12.42 -16.70 -4.73
N GLU A 40 -12.83 -17.70 -3.94
CA GLU A 40 -12.97 -17.58 -2.47
C GLU A 40 -11.62 -17.25 -1.81
N ARG A 41 -10.57 -17.99 -2.21
CA ARG A 41 -9.21 -17.74 -1.71
C ARG A 41 -8.71 -16.36 -2.11
N LEU A 42 -8.89 -15.98 -3.38
CA LEU A 42 -8.48 -14.68 -3.90
C LEU A 42 -9.18 -13.55 -3.15
N LEU A 43 -10.48 -13.68 -2.91
CA LEU A 43 -11.27 -12.67 -2.20
C LEU A 43 -10.72 -12.41 -0.79
N VAL A 44 -10.43 -13.47 -0.04
CA VAL A 44 -9.89 -13.37 1.33
C VAL A 44 -8.49 -12.75 1.33
N GLU A 45 -7.59 -13.25 0.48
CA GLU A 45 -6.21 -12.74 0.39
C GLU A 45 -6.18 -11.27 -0.06
N MET A 46 -7.02 -10.90 -1.03
CA MET A 46 -7.07 -9.53 -1.55
C MET A 46 -7.73 -8.59 -0.57
N ARG A 47 -8.77 -9.02 0.16
CA ARG A 47 -9.41 -8.17 1.18
C ARG A 47 -8.41 -7.79 2.27
N ASP A 48 -7.63 -8.76 2.75
CA ASP A 48 -6.60 -8.54 3.77
C ASP A 48 -5.53 -7.53 3.28
N ARG A 49 -5.07 -7.69 2.04
CA ARG A 49 -4.14 -6.73 1.42
C ARG A 49 -4.76 -5.36 1.16
N LEU A 50 -6.04 -5.32 0.78
CA LEU A 50 -6.75 -4.07 0.53
C LEU A 50 -7.06 -3.29 1.81
N SER A 51 -7.19 -3.95 2.96
CA SER A 51 -7.31 -3.27 4.25
C SER A 51 -6.08 -2.42 4.57
N ASP A 52 -4.91 -2.90 4.17
CA ASP A 52 -3.64 -2.17 4.34
C ASP A 52 -3.38 -1.18 3.18
N TRP A 53 -4.11 -1.30 2.07
CA TRP A 53 -3.96 -0.48 0.88
C TRP A 53 -4.87 0.76 0.92
N ASN A 54 -4.27 1.92 1.21
CA ASN A 54 -4.97 3.19 1.35
C ASN A 54 -5.41 3.85 0.02
N GLY A 55 -5.44 3.14 -1.11
CA GLY A 55 -5.92 3.66 -2.41
C GLY A 55 -5.16 4.85 -3.01
N SER A 56 -4.17 5.38 -2.29
CA SER A 56 -3.29 6.49 -2.71
C SER A 56 -1.91 6.00 -3.18
N GLU A 57 -1.66 4.69 -3.12
CA GLU A 57 -0.54 4.09 -3.86
C GLU A 57 -1.00 3.82 -5.29
N GLY A 58 -1.44 4.89 -5.95
CA GLY A 58 -1.32 4.94 -7.39
C GLY A 58 0.14 4.70 -7.71
N VAL A 59 0.39 3.97 -8.79
CA VAL A 59 1.63 4.11 -9.54
C VAL A 59 1.77 5.61 -9.82
N SER A 60 2.45 6.33 -8.94
CA SER A 60 3.02 7.62 -9.28
C SER A 60 4.16 7.29 -10.21
N SER A 61 3.80 7.22 -11.49
CA SER A 61 4.47 8.03 -12.49
C SER A 61 5.31 9.10 -11.81
N THR A 62 6.61 9.06 -12.07
CA THR A 62 7.47 10.22 -11.96
C THR A 62 6.66 11.46 -12.33
N ASP A 63 6.67 12.44 -11.42
CA ASP A 63 6.11 13.79 -11.48
C ASP A 63 4.82 14.09 -10.69
N ALA A 64 4.96 15.10 -9.80
CA ALA A 64 3.94 15.90 -9.09
C ALA A 64 3.17 15.30 -7.88
N THR A 65 3.84 15.32 -6.73
CA THR A 65 3.35 15.67 -5.37
C THR A 65 1.91 15.34 -4.91
N PRO A 66 1.82 14.72 -3.72
CA PRO A 66 1.15 15.37 -2.61
C PRO A 66 2.10 15.48 -1.40
N HIS A 67 2.60 16.69 -1.12
CA HIS A 67 3.38 17.04 0.08
C HIS A 67 2.50 17.03 1.35
N SER A 68 1.73 15.97 1.57
CA SER A 68 1.10 15.79 2.87
C SER A 68 2.11 15.13 3.81
N ALA A 69 2.22 15.63 5.04
CA ALA A 69 3.02 15.00 6.09
C ALA A 69 2.69 13.50 6.27
N SER A 70 1.46 13.08 5.94
CA SER A 70 1.02 11.68 5.92
C SER A 70 1.67 10.83 4.83
N PHE A 71 1.96 11.41 3.66
CA PHE A 71 2.65 10.69 2.58
C PHE A 71 4.14 10.54 2.90
N LEU A 72 4.78 11.63 3.34
CA LEU A 72 6.19 11.63 3.73
C LEU A 72 6.49 10.66 4.87
N SER A 73 5.60 10.60 5.88
CA SER A 73 5.74 9.65 7.00
C SER A 73 5.63 8.20 6.54
N LYS A 74 4.64 7.85 5.71
CA LYS A 74 4.48 6.48 5.19
C LYS A 74 5.65 6.05 4.31
N GLU A 75 6.15 6.94 3.47
CA GLU A 75 7.33 6.66 2.63
C GLU A 75 8.56 6.38 3.51
N ALA A 76 8.80 7.21 4.53
CA ALA A 76 9.89 7.01 5.48
C ALA A 76 9.73 5.71 6.29
N GLU A 77 8.53 5.40 6.77
CA GLU A 77 8.24 4.14 7.48
C GLU A 77 8.52 2.91 6.61
N THR A 78 8.15 2.96 5.33
CA THR A 78 8.34 1.86 4.37
C THR A 78 9.83 1.68 4.05
N ALA A 79 10.57 2.78 3.90
CA ALA A 79 12.01 2.75 3.71
C ALA A 79 12.73 2.13 4.91
N LEU A 80 12.36 2.52 6.15
CA LEU A 80 12.91 1.94 7.37
C LEU A 80 12.59 0.44 7.50
N GLN A 81 11.36 0.03 7.17
CA GLN A 81 11.01 -1.40 7.16
C GLN A 81 11.85 -2.19 6.14
N SER A 82 12.12 -1.61 4.97
CA SER A 82 12.98 -2.21 3.95
C SER A 82 14.44 -2.36 4.40
N LEU A 83 14.90 -1.52 5.32
CA LEU A 83 16.20 -1.64 5.99
C LEU A 83 16.22 -2.69 7.11
N GLY A 84 15.07 -3.31 7.42
CA GLY A 84 14.94 -4.39 8.40
C GLY A 84 14.41 -3.94 9.77
N PHE A 85 13.98 -2.70 9.93
CA PHE A 85 13.36 -2.24 11.17
C PHE A 85 11.92 -2.75 11.32
N LYS A 86 11.48 -3.02 12.56
CA LYS A 86 10.11 -3.45 12.81
C LYS A 86 9.13 -2.29 12.55
N PRO A 87 7.89 -2.57 12.08
CA PRO A 87 6.91 -1.52 11.76
C PRO A 87 6.65 -0.54 12.91
N GLN A 88 6.53 -1.04 14.14
CA GLN A 88 6.33 -0.22 15.35
C GLN A 88 7.54 0.69 15.64
N GLN A 89 8.75 0.20 15.35
CA GLN A 89 9.98 0.94 15.58
C GLN A 89 10.14 2.05 14.53
N ALA A 90 9.86 1.73 13.26
CA ALA A 90 9.87 2.68 12.15
C ALA A 90 8.87 3.82 12.38
N SER A 91 7.61 3.49 12.71
CA SER A 91 6.57 4.50 12.93
C SER A 91 6.88 5.42 14.11
N ARG A 92 7.40 4.87 15.22
CA ARG A 92 7.80 5.67 16.37
C ARG A 92 8.96 6.63 16.06
N ALA A 93 9.96 6.18 15.29
CA ALA A 93 11.09 7.03 14.92
C ALA A 93 10.65 8.18 14.02
N VAL A 94 9.83 7.90 13.00
CA VAL A 94 9.28 8.91 12.09
C VAL A 94 8.40 9.92 12.84
N ALA A 95 7.52 9.45 13.74
CA ALA A 95 6.68 10.32 14.55
C ALA A 95 7.50 11.25 15.45
N SER A 96 8.57 10.76 16.08
CA SER A 96 9.42 11.57 16.95
C SER A 96 10.12 12.71 16.21
N VAL A 97 10.53 12.47 14.96
CA VAL A 97 11.19 13.48 14.13
C VAL A 97 10.19 14.53 13.65
N LEU A 98 8.99 14.12 13.25
CA LEU A 98 7.93 15.05 12.86
C LEU A 98 7.44 15.93 14.01
N GLU A 99 7.49 15.42 15.25
CA GLU A 99 7.18 16.20 16.46
C GLU A 99 8.28 17.22 16.77
N SER A 100 9.55 16.88 16.57
CA SER A 100 10.68 17.80 16.78
C SER A 100 10.86 18.82 15.64
N GLU A 101 10.59 18.42 14.41
CA GLU A 101 10.85 19.19 13.20
C GLU A 101 9.65 19.09 12.23
N PRO A 102 8.56 19.83 12.50
CA PRO A 102 7.34 19.77 11.70
C PRO A 102 7.48 20.39 10.30
N GLU A 103 8.58 21.09 10.03
CA GLU A 103 8.85 21.76 8.73
C GLU A 103 9.52 20.86 7.70
N ILE A 104 9.76 19.58 8.02
CA ILE A 104 10.38 18.64 7.07
C ILE A 104 9.43 18.40 5.89
N ALA A 105 9.86 18.85 4.71
CA ALA A 105 9.12 18.70 3.45
C ALA A 105 9.64 17.53 2.58
N ASP A 106 10.70 16.85 3.02
CA ASP A 106 11.44 15.86 2.22
C ASP A 106 11.58 14.52 2.95
N SER A 107 11.30 13.42 2.25
CA SER A 107 11.31 12.08 2.82
C SER A 107 12.73 11.55 3.06
N GLU A 108 13.72 11.93 2.23
CA GLU A 108 15.12 11.54 2.46
C GLU A 108 15.65 12.13 3.78
N THR A 109 15.35 13.40 4.03
CA THR A 109 15.72 14.10 5.26
C THR A 109 15.05 13.45 6.48
N LEU A 110 13.76 13.11 6.36
CA LEU A 110 13.00 12.42 7.41
C LEU A 110 13.60 11.04 7.75
N ILE A 111 13.96 10.25 6.73
CA ILE A 111 14.58 8.92 6.92
C ILE A 111 15.94 9.07 7.62
N ARG A 112 16.77 10.03 7.19
CA ARG A 112 18.10 10.25 7.77
C ARG A 112 18.03 10.63 9.25
N LEU A 113 17.11 11.52 9.60
CA LEU A 113 16.89 11.94 10.99
C LEU A 113 16.30 10.81 11.83
N ALA A 114 15.36 10.03 11.29
CA ALA A 114 14.79 8.88 11.97
C ALA A 114 15.87 7.83 12.28
N LEU A 115 16.75 7.52 11.32
CA LEU A 115 17.89 6.63 11.53
C LEU A 115 18.84 7.17 12.59
N LYS A 116 19.15 8.46 12.56
CA LYS A 116 20.01 9.11 13.56
C LYS A 116 19.45 9.01 14.99
N GLY A 117 18.13 9.06 15.15
CA GLY A 117 17.47 8.89 16.46
C GLY A 117 17.35 7.44 16.94
N MET A 118 17.64 6.47 16.08
CA MET A 118 17.59 5.03 16.39
C MET A 118 18.97 4.43 16.72
N LEU A 119 20.04 5.18 16.45
CA LEU A 119 21.44 4.90 16.82
C LEU A 119 21.75 5.49 18.19
#